data_AF-A0A8D8DAR2-F1
#
_entry.id   AF-A0A8D8DAR2-F1
#
_cell.length_a   1.000
_cell.length_b   1.000
_cell.length_c   1.000
_cell.angle_alpha   90.00
_cell.angle_beta   90.00
_cell.angle_gamma   90.00
#
_symmetry.space_group_name_H-M   'P 1'
#
loop_
_entity.id
_entity.type
_entity.pdbx_description
1 polymer ?
#
loop_
_entity_poly.entity_id
_entity_poly.type
_entity_poly.pdbx_seq_one_letter_code
_entity_poly.pdbx_strand_id
1 'polypeptide(L)'
;VVSIPVKNVFLHERKDIAVIRLADRVNITERIRPVCLPGSDRFNYTELHFHICKKDKQQFGRTNSFSKLVAVTSLTQKDCQILFRRHQAELGPKEFCAWDETGDNCTGDLGGPLMVKLQGRYHVVGLNSYALAKS
;
A
#
# COMPACT_ATOMS: atom_id res chain seq x y z
N VAL A 1 -6.33 2.83 -20.87
CA VAL A 1 -5.41 3.37 -19.85
C VAL A 1 -5.81 4.81 -19.61
N VAL A 2 -6.06 5.21 -18.36
CA VAL A 2 -6.34 6.61 -18.01
C VAL A 2 -4.98 7.26 -17.73
N SER A 3 -4.60 8.27 -18.51
CA SER A 3 -3.38 9.04 -18.28
C SER A 3 -3.78 10.42 -17.77
N ILE A 4 -3.29 10.80 -16.59
CA ILE A 4 -3.59 12.10 -15.98
C ILE A 4 -2.27 12.80 -15.71
N PRO A 5 -2.03 14.00 -16.25
CA PRO A 5 -0.78 14.71 -16.04
C PRO A 5 -0.58 15.07 -14.56
N VAL A 6 0.67 14.98 -14.09
CA VAL A 6 1.07 15.45 -12.77
C VAL A 6 1.41 16.93 -12.83
N LYS A 7 0.87 17.73 -11.91
CA LYS A 7 1.19 19.14 -11.76
C LYS A 7 2.38 19.37 -10.84
N ASN A 8 2.35 18.75 -9.67
CA ASN A 8 3.38 18.92 -8.64
C ASN A 8 3.53 17.62 -7.84
N VAL A 9 4.74 17.43 -7.31
CA VAL A 9 5.05 16.39 -6.33
C VAL A 9 5.61 17.08 -5.09
N PHE A 10 5.02 16.80 -3.94
CA PHE A 10 5.45 17.32 -2.64
C PHE A 10 6.04 16.18 -1.84
N LEU A 11 7.32 16.27 -1.51
CA LEU A 11 8.03 15.28 -0.70
C LEU A 11 8.03 15.73 0.75
N HIS A 12 7.82 14.80 1.68
CA HIS A 12 7.97 15.10 3.10
C HIS A 12 9.45 15.02 3.50
N GLU A 13 9.99 16.03 4.18
CA GLU A 13 11.44 16.16 4.42
C GLU A 13 12.06 15.05 5.28
N ARG A 14 11.25 14.37 6.09
CA ARG A 14 11.72 13.40 7.11
C ARG A 14 10.99 12.05 7.10
N LYS A 15 9.96 11.89 6.27
CA LYS A 15 9.10 10.72 6.26
C LYS A 15 9.02 10.23 4.84
N ASP A 16 9.00 8.92 4.67
CA ASP A 16 8.85 8.32 3.35
C ASP A 16 7.39 8.41 2.88
N ILE A 17 7.00 9.62 2.47
CA ILE A 17 5.67 9.93 1.95
C ILE A 17 5.75 11.12 1.01
N ALA A 18 4.96 11.05 -0.06
CA ALA A 18 4.79 12.12 -1.02
C ALA A 18 3.31 12.36 -1.33
N VAL A 19 2.98 13.61 -1.69
CA VAL A 19 1.68 13.98 -2.22
C VAL A 19 1.83 14.35 -3.68
N ILE A 20 1.10 13.67 -4.56
CA ILE A 20 1.06 13.97 -5.99
C ILE A 20 -0.20 14.77 -6.29
N ARG A 21 -0.02 16.01 -6.78
CA ARG A 21 -1.13 16.84 -7.25
C ARG A 21 -1.30 16.65 -8.75
N LEU A 22 -2.46 16.17 -9.16
CA LEU A 22 -2.85 16.06 -10.56
C LEU A 22 -3.08 17.45 -11.19
N ALA A 23 -2.80 17.59 -12.48
CA ALA A 23 -3.05 18.81 -13.25
C ALA A 23 -4.55 19.13 -13.33
N ASP A 24 -5.34 18.08 -13.55
CA ASP A 24 -6.78 18.17 -13.72
C ASP A 24 -7.51 17.32 -12.68
N ARG A 25 -8.75 17.70 -12.38
CA ARG A 25 -9.63 16.89 -11.56
C ARG A 25 -10.05 15.65 -12.33
N VAL A 26 -10.04 14.51 -11.65
CA VAL A 26 -10.52 13.24 -12.21
C VAL A 26 -12.00 13.09 -11.93
N ASN A 27 -12.77 12.69 -12.94
CA ASN A 27 -14.18 12.38 -12.76
C ASN A 27 -14.35 11.14 -11.88
N ILE A 28 -15.16 11.26 -10.83
CA ILE A 28 -15.52 10.14 -9.96
C ILE A 28 -16.45 9.23 -10.75
N THR A 29 -16.11 7.94 -10.79
CA THR A 29 -16.89 6.90 -11.47
C THR A 29 -17.08 5.70 -10.55
N GLU A 30 -17.63 4.61 -11.06
CA GLU A 30 -17.64 3.34 -10.34
C GLU A 30 -16.23 2.76 -10.15
N ARG A 31 -15.33 2.97 -11.12
CA ARG A 31 -13.96 2.43 -11.11
C ARG A 31 -12.91 3.40 -10.57
N ILE A 32 -13.26 4.67 -10.41
CA ILE A 32 -12.35 5.73 -9.93
C ILE A 32 -13.02 6.43 -8.76
N ARG A 33 -12.53 6.17 -7.54
CA ARG A 33 -13.01 6.81 -6.32
C ARG A 33 -11.84 7.07 -5.37
N PRO A 34 -11.86 8.19 -4.62
CA PRO A 34 -10.90 8.40 -3.55
C PRO A 34 -11.14 7.37 -2.43
N VAL A 35 -10.07 7.01 -1.74
CA VAL A 35 -10.12 6.22 -0.50
C VAL A 35 -10.26 7.14 0.70
N CYS A 36 -10.82 6.65 1.81
CA CYS A 36 -10.98 7.46 3.00
C CYS A 36 -9.64 7.62 3.74
N LEU A 37 -9.41 8.81 4.31
CA LEU A 37 -8.38 9.00 5.32
C LEU A 37 -9.00 8.76 6.70
N PRO A 38 -8.22 8.22 7.65
CA PRO A 38 -8.72 7.92 8.97
C PRO A 38 -8.92 9.20 9.80
N GLY A 39 -9.99 9.23 10.59
CA GLY A 39 -10.28 10.35 11.50
C GLY A 39 -9.50 10.32 12.82
N SER A 40 -8.83 9.22 13.15
CA SER A 40 -8.03 9.07 14.38
C SER A 40 -6.95 8.00 14.20
N ASP A 41 -5.87 8.07 14.96
CA ASP A 41 -4.78 7.07 14.96
C ASP A 41 -5.16 5.73 15.65
N ARG A 42 -6.39 5.60 16.16
CA ARG A 42 -6.87 4.38 16.83
C ARG A 42 -7.57 3.48 15.83
N PHE A 43 -6.84 2.48 15.32
CA PHE A 43 -7.40 1.47 14.43
C PHE A 43 -7.57 0.15 15.16
N ASN A 44 -8.70 -0.49 14.92
CA ASN A 44 -8.78 -1.91 15.15
C ASN A 44 -8.13 -2.62 13.95
N TYR A 45 -6.97 -3.22 14.17
CA TYR A 45 -6.19 -3.90 13.12
C TYR A 45 -6.78 -5.25 12.69
N THR A 46 -8.02 -5.58 13.07
CA THR A 46 -8.62 -6.89 12.85
C THR A 46 -8.99 -7.22 11.40
N GLU A 47 -8.86 -6.28 10.45
CA GLU A 47 -9.17 -6.51 9.03
C GLU A 47 -8.27 -5.70 8.08
N LEU A 48 -6.96 -5.85 8.24
CA LEU A 48 -5.99 -5.19 7.36
C LEU A 48 -5.89 -5.88 6.00
N HIS A 49 -5.79 -5.06 4.94
CA HIS A 49 -5.67 -5.54 3.57
C HIS A 49 -4.67 -4.71 2.76
N PHE A 50 -3.85 -5.38 1.96
CA PHE A 50 -3.14 -4.74 0.86
C PHE A 50 -3.97 -4.82 -0.42
N HIS A 51 -3.86 -3.78 -1.25
CA HIS A 51 -4.20 -3.89 -2.65
C HIS A 51 -2.94 -4.23 -3.44
N ILE A 52 -2.94 -5.38 -4.09
CA ILE A 52 -1.83 -5.84 -4.93
C ILE A 52 -2.32 -6.06 -6.36
N CYS A 53 -1.39 -6.07 -7.29
CA CYS A 53 -1.57 -6.60 -8.62
C CYS A 53 -0.75 -7.88 -8.81
N LYS A 54 -1.39 -8.89 -9.42
CA LYS A 54 -0.75 -10.14 -9.82
C LYS A 54 -0.72 -10.28 -11.34
N LYS A 55 0.45 -10.59 -11.88
CA LYS A 55 0.69 -11.04 -13.26
C LYS A 55 0.85 -12.55 -13.25
N ASP A 56 0.00 -13.24 -13.99
CA ASP A 56 0.16 -14.66 -14.29
C ASP A 56 0.75 -14.82 -15.69
N LYS A 57 1.78 -15.68 -15.81
CA LYS A 57 2.29 -16.12 -17.12
C LYS A 57 1.31 -17.17 -17.65
N GLN A 58 0.50 -16.84 -18.65
CA GLN A 58 -0.24 -17.88 -19.38
C GLN A 58 0.70 -18.59 -20.36
N GLN A 59 0.41 -19.87 -20.64
CA GLN A 59 0.98 -20.53 -21.81
C GLN A 59 0.62 -19.70 -23.06
N PHE A 60 1.54 -19.64 -24.04
CA PHE A 60 1.41 -18.89 -25.30
C PHE A 60 1.67 -17.37 -25.26
N GLY A 61 2.44 -16.87 -24.28
CA GLY A 61 3.07 -15.54 -24.37
C GLY A 61 2.16 -14.35 -24.06
N ARG A 62 0.91 -14.58 -23.61
CA ARG A 62 0.02 -13.54 -23.07
C ARG A 62 0.15 -13.48 -21.55
N THR A 63 0.57 -12.32 -21.04
CA THR A 63 0.53 -12.01 -19.59
C THR A 63 -0.78 -11.31 -19.26
N ASN A 64 -1.58 -11.91 -18.38
CA ASN A 64 -2.74 -11.25 -17.79
C ASN A 64 -2.37 -10.71 -16.42
N SER A 65 -2.82 -9.51 -16.11
CA SER A 65 -2.69 -8.90 -14.79
C SER A 65 -4.05 -8.62 -14.17
N PHE A 66 -4.20 -8.89 -12.89
CA PHE A 66 -5.43 -8.59 -12.14
C PHE A 66 -5.11 -7.94 -10.80
N SER A 67 -6.02 -7.07 -10.37
CA SER A 67 -5.99 -6.44 -9.05
C SER A 67 -6.68 -7.33 -8.02
N LYS A 68 -6.15 -7.38 -6.80
CA LYS A 68 -6.69 -8.18 -5.70
C LYS A 68 -6.49 -7.47 -4.36
N LEU A 69 -7.49 -7.57 -3.50
CA LEU A 69 -7.33 -7.29 -2.07
C LEU A 69 -6.88 -8.55 -1.34
N VAL A 70 -5.80 -8.46 -0.59
CA VAL A 70 -5.22 -9.56 0.19
C VAL A 70 -5.26 -9.20 1.65
N ALA A 71 -5.84 -10.08 2.47
CA ALA A 71 -5.83 -9.94 3.91
C ALA A 71 -4.40 -10.13 4.44
N VAL A 72 -3.99 -9.31 5.40
CA VAL A 72 -2.63 -9.31 5.94
C VAL A 72 -2.61 -9.37 7.44
N THR A 73 -1.50 -9.85 7.99
CA THR A 73 -1.30 -9.93 9.43
C THR A 73 -0.47 -8.75 9.91
N SER A 74 -0.98 -7.97 10.87
CA SER A 74 -0.16 -6.96 11.55
C SER A 74 0.88 -7.63 12.44
N LEU A 75 2.11 -7.13 12.43
CA LEU A 75 3.14 -7.54 13.38
C LEU A 75 3.23 -6.53 14.53
N THR A 76 3.68 -7.00 15.69
CA THR A 76 3.98 -6.08 16.80
C THR A 76 5.18 -5.20 16.45
N GLN A 77 5.27 -4.01 17.05
CA GLN A 77 6.43 -3.12 16.85
C GLN A 77 7.75 -3.84 17.15
N LYS A 78 7.77 -4.69 18.19
CA LYS A 78 8.95 -5.45 18.60
C LYS A 78 9.38 -6.45 17.53
N ASP A 79 8.44 -7.21 16.98
CA ASP A 79 8.75 -8.22 15.96
C ASP A 79 9.19 -7.55 14.65
N CYS A 80 8.49 -6.48 14.27
CA CYS A 80 8.84 -5.61 13.14
C CYS A 80 10.27 -5.05 13.28
N GLN A 81 10.62 -4.52 14.46
CA GLN A 81 11.96 -4.04 14.77
C GLN A 81 13.03 -5.14 14.63
N ILE A 82 12.76 -6.36 15.12
CA ILE A 82 13.70 -7.49 15.04
C ILE A 82 13.97 -7.87 13.59
N LEU A 83 12.94 -7.90 12.75
CA LEU A 83 13.07 -8.23 11.32
C LEU A 83 13.92 -7.19 10.58
N PHE A 84 13.61 -5.90 10.75
CA PHE A 84 14.28 -4.83 10.03
C PHE A 84 15.70 -4.52 10.54
N ARG A 85 15.99 -4.77 11.83
CA ARG A 85 17.36 -4.66 12.37
C ARG A 85 18.36 -5.55 11.65
N ARG A 86 17.93 -6.73 11.18
CA ARG A 86 18.79 -7.65 10.38
C ARG A 86 19.21 -7.03 9.04
N HIS A 87 18.46 -6.04 8.57
CA HIS A 87 18.70 -5.29 7.34
C HIS A 87 19.21 -3.87 7.62
N GLN A 88 19.76 -3.62 8.82
CA GLN A 88 20.30 -2.31 9.23
C GLN A 88 19.28 -1.17 9.18
N ALA A 89 17.99 -1.48 9.29
CA ALA A 89 16.91 -0.50 9.35
C ALA A 89 16.32 -0.43 10.77
N GLU A 90 16.01 0.78 11.22
CA GLU A 90 15.37 1.05 12.50
C GLU A 90 14.03 1.74 12.27
N LEU A 91 12.97 1.20 12.87
CA LEU A 91 11.61 1.69 12.68
C LEU A 91 11.26 2.72 13.75
N GLY A 92 10.79 3.88 13.31
CA GLY A 92 10.24 4.91 14.15
C GLY A 92 8.86 4.57 14.72
N PRO A 93 8.35 5.35 15.69
CA PRO A 93 7.08 5.09 16.39
C PRO A 93 5.83 5.25 15.52
N LYS A 94 5.96 5.72 14.27
CA LYS A 94 4.88 5.88 13.30
C LYS A 94 5.02 4.92 12.11
N GLU A 95 5.93 3.97 12.22
CA GLU A 95 6.18 2.92 11.23
C GLU A 95 5.81 1.59 11.87
N PHE A 96 5.19 0.71 11.08
CA PHE A 96 4.68 -0.58 11.54
C PHE A 96 4.73 -1.58 10.38
N CYS A 97 4.63 -2.87 10.70
CA CYS A 97 4.72 -3.92 9.70
C CYS A 97 3.38 -4.65 9.55
N ALA A 98 3.11 -5.03 8.31
CA ALA A 98 2.14 -6.06 7.97
C ALA A 98 2.84 -7.13 7.13
N TRP A 99 2.31 -8.35 7.17
CA TRP A 99 2.86 -9.50 6.46
C TRP A 99 1.79 -10.18 5.61
N ASP A 100 2.18 -10.50 4.37
CA ASP A 100 1.48 -11.41 3.47
C ASP A 100 2.49 -12.26 2.68
N GLU A 101 2.01 -13.35 2.09
CA GLU A 101 2.86 -14.29 1.33
C GLU A 101 2.82 -14.07 -0.20
N THR A 102 1.92 -13.22 -0.67
CA THR A 102 1.54 -13.12 -2.09
C THR A 102 2.42 -12.13 -2.85
N GLY A 103 2.64 -10.94 -2.28
CA GLY A 103 3.36 -9.81 -2.89
C GLY A 103 2.76 -9.27 -4.20
N ASP A 104 3.06 -8.02 -4.55
CA ASP A 104 2.77 -7.41 -5.86
C ASP A 104 3.90 -7.70 -6.86
N ASN A 105 3.55 -8.27 -8.02
CA ASN A 105 4.53 -8.52 -9.09
C ASN A 105 4.20 -7.79 -10.40
N CYS A 106 3.25 -6.84 -10.37
CA CYS A 106 2.90 -6.02 -11.53
C CYS A 106 3.54 -4.65 -11.50
N THR A 107 3.27 -3.93 -10.42
CA THR A 107 3.50 -2.50 -10.22
C THR A 107 4.59 -2.26 -9.18
N GLY A 108 4.92 -3.29 -8.40
CA GLY A 108 5.80 -3.19 -7.25
C GLY A 108 5.01 -2.84 -5.99
N ASP A 109 5.62 -3.07 -4.83
CA ASP A 109 4.91 -2.94 -3.56
C ASP A 109 4.94 -1.50 -2.98
N LEU A 110 5.88 -0.65 -3.40
CA LEU A 110 6.14 0.65 -2.78
C LEU A 110 5.06 1.69 -3.08
N GLY A 111 4.69 2.48 -2.06
CA GLY A 111 3.60 3.46 -2.13
C GLY A 111 2.19 2.86 -2.13
N GLY A 112 2.07 1.53 -2.19
CA GLY A 112 0.80 0.81 -2.15
C GLY A 112 0.05 1.02 -0.82
N PRO A 113 -1.30 1.14 -0.85
CA PRO A 113 -2.08 1.42 0.35
C PRO A 113 -2.28 0.16 1.19
N LEU A 114 -1.98 0.26 2.48
CA LEU A 114 -2.52 -0.63 3.50
C LEU A 114 -3.85 -0.07 4.00
N MET A 115 -4.90 -0.88 3.91
CA MET A 115 -6.26 -0.45 4.18
C MET A 115 -6.93 -1.27 5.27
N VAL A 116 -7.85 -0.62 5.98
CA VAL A 116 -8.80 -1.28 6.91
C VAL A 116 -10.22 -0.93 6.50
N LYS A 117 -11.16 -1.85 6.72
CA LYS A 117 -12.58 -1.60 6.47
C LYS A 117 -13.24 -1.10 7.75
N LEU A 118 -13.68 0.15 7.75
CA LEU A 118 -14.39 0.78 8.87
C LEU A 118 -15.78 1.21 8.40
N GLN A 119 -16.82 0.74 9.10
CA GLN A 119 -18.23 1.07 8.79
C GLN A 119 -18.56 0.89 7.31
N GLY A 120 -18.08 -0.20 6.70
CA GLY A 120 -18.31 -0.52 5.29
C GLY A 120 -17.43 0.22 4.28
N ARG A 121 -16.53 1.12 4.70
CA ARG A 121 -15.64 1.88 3.82
C ARG A 121 -14.16 1.59 4.09
N TYR A 122 -13.38 1.48 3.02
CA TYR A 122 -11.92 1.32 3.13
C TYR A 122 -11.26 2.66 3.48
N HIS A 123 -10.39 2.61 4.48
CA HIS A 123 -9.54 3.71 4.91
C HIS A 123 -8.08 3.32 4.75
N VAL A 124 -7.25 4.21 4.21
CA VAL A 124 -5.79 3.99 4.16
C VAL A 124 -5.19 4.32 5.50
N VAL A 125 -4.55 3.33 6.13
CA VAL A 125 -3.91 3.47 7.45
C VAL A 125 -2.40 3.38 7.40
N GLY A 126 -1.84 2.99 6.24
CA GLY A 126 -0.42 2.98 5.99
C GLY A 126 -0.12 3.00 4.50
N LEU A 127 1.09 3.40 4.17
CA LEU A 127 1.65 3.27 2.84
C LEU A 127 2.85 2.35 2.94
N ASN A 128 3.03 1.48 1.95
CA ASN A 128 4.15 0.58 1.96
C ASN A 128 5.44 1.34 1.61
N SER A 129 6.41 1.33 2.51
CA SER A 129 7.67 2.09 2.43
C SER A 129 8.88 1.17 2.26
N TYR A 130 8.80 -0.05 2.80
CA TYR A 130 9.85 -1.06 2.70
C TYR A 130 9.22 -2.42 2.39
N ALA A 131 9.82 -3.17 1.47
CA ALA A 131 9.41 -4.54 1.20
C ALA A 131 10.58 -5.48 1.46
N LEU A 132 10.38 -6.47 2.33
CA LEU A 132 11.27 -7.60 2.47
C LEU A 132 10.75 -8.71 1.54
N ALA A 133 11.35 -8.85 0.36
CA ALA A 133 11.04 -9.97 -0.51
C ALA A 133 11.60 -11.27 0.10
N LYS A 134 10.84 -12.37 0.03
CA LYS A 134 11.40 -13.70 0.28
C LYS A 134 12.53 -13.92 -0.74
N SER A 135 13.73 -14.21 -0.22
CA SER A 135 14.86 -14.74 -1.00
C SER A 135 14.60 -16.18 -1.39
#